data_AF-A0A2V7TRM6-F1
#
_entry.id   AF-A0A2V7TRM6-F1
#
_cell.length_a   1.000
_cell.length_b   1.000
_cell.length_c   1.000
_cell.angle_alpha   90.00
_cell.angle_beta   90.00
_cell.angle_gamma   90.00
#
_symmetry.space_group_name_H-M   'P 1'
#
loop_
_entity.id
_entity.type
_entity.pdbx_description
1 polymer ?
#
loop_
_entity_poly.entity_id
_entity_poly.type
_entity_poly.pdbx_seq_one_letter_code
_entity_poly.pdbx_strand_id
1 'polypeptide(L)'
;MWGSSARLRVPRTELVGIASPPPSRGAVKISTVAPERAPGAGASEVNLVGLTVDEALPRVDKALDEALLADRHEVRVIHGFGAGKLRKAVGVFLEGHPHVASVRLGAEGRGGVTVVELKE
;
A
#
# COMPACT_ATOMS: atom_id res chain seq x y z
N MET A 1 46.44 7.46 -1.48
CA MET A 1 46.56 8.82 -0.90
C MET A 1 45.18 9.24 -0.41
N TRP A 2 45.00 9.31 0.91
CA TRP A 2 43.71 9.52 1.60
C TRP A 2 43.20 10.96 1.40
N GLY A 3 41.94 11.14 1.00
CA GLY A 3 41.23 12.41 1.00
C GLY A 3 40.36 12.54 2.24
N SER A 4 40.71 13.50 3.10
CA SER A 4 40.17 13.71 4.45
C SER A 4 38.67 13.99 4.51
N SER A 5 37.95 13.31 5.41
CA SER A 5 36.55 13.64 5.76
C SER A 5 36.53 14.93 6.59
N ALA A 6 35.98 16.02 6.04
CA ALA A 6 35.78 17.27 6.76
C ALA A 6 34.61 17.13 7.75
N ARG A 7 34.87 17.38 9.04
CA ARG A 7 33.84 17.54 10.08
C ARG A 7 33.62 19.02 10.31
N LEU A 8 32.42 19.52 10.02
CA LEU A 8 32.02 20.90 10.27
C LEU A 8 31.24 20.97 11.59
N ARG A 9 31.69 21.82 12.52
CA ARG A 9 30.91 22.16 13.73
C ARG A 9 30.23 23.50 13.47
N VAL A 10 28.91 23.49 13.45
CA VAL A 10 28.11 24.70 13.23
C VAL A 10 27.54 25.16 14.57
N PRO A 11 27.77 26.43 14.98
CA PRO A 11 27.14 26.98 16.19
C PRO A 11 25.62 27.02 16.03
N ARG A 12 24.91 26.68 17.11
CA ARG A 12 23.45 26.46 17.10
C ARG A 12 22.65 27.68 16.62
N THR A 13 23.24 28.88 16.67
CA THR A 13 22.67 30.16 16.21
C THR A 13 22.57 30.29 14.70
N GLU A 14 23.27 29.45 13.93
CA GLU A 14 23.23 29.45 12.46
C GLU A 14 22.22 28.43 11.90
N LEU A 15 21.53 27.69 12.77
CA LEU A 15 20.44 26.81 12.36
C LEU A 15 19.18 27.65 12.09
N VAL A 16 18.80 27.78 10.82
CA VAL A 16 17.47 28.26 10.45
C VAL A 16 16.51 27.08 10.46
N GLY A 17 15.50 27.14 11.34
CA GLY A 17 14.43 26.15 11.37
C GLY A 17 13.55 26.30 10.13
N ILE A 18 13.49 25.27 9.28
CA ILE A 18 12.41 25.17 8.32
C ILE A 18 11.13 24.89 9.12
N ALA A 19 10.21 25.85 9.17
CA ALA A 19 8.92 25.65 9.79
C ALA A 19 8.22 24.49 9.07
N SER A 20 8.08 23.35 9.74
CA SER A 20 7.14 22.32 9.27
C SER A 20 5.74 22.91 9.41
N PRO A 21 4.90 22.91 8.36
CA PRO A 21 3.53 23.34 8.50
C PRO A 21 2.84 22.47 9.57
N PRO A 22 1.90 23.03 10.35
CA PRO A 22 1.14 22.25 11.31
C PRO A 22 0.50 21.04 10.59
N PRO A 23 0.36 19.87 11.24
CA PRO A 23 -0.31 18.74 10.62
C PRO A 23 -1.74 19.16 10.31
N SER A 24 -1.98 19.54 9.06
CA SER A 24 -3.32 19.81 8.59
C SER A 24 -4.08 18.51 8.77
N ARG A 25 -5.21 18.57 9.49
CA ARG A 25 -6.18 17.49 9.58
C ARG A 25 -6.94 17.37 8.24
N GLY A 26 -6.19 17.41 7.14
CA GLY A 26 -6.61 17.38 5.77
C GLY A 26 -6.26 16.02 5.20
N ALA A 27 -7.24 15.40 4.53
CA ALA A 27 -7.10 14.12 3.86
C ALA A 27 -5.74 14.00 3.16
N VAL A 28 -4.96 12.99 3.57
CA VAL A 28 -3.68 12.66 2.95
C VAL A 28 -3.98 12.31 1.50
N LYS A 29 -3.65 13.22 0.59
CA LYS A 29 -3.68 12.94 -0.86
C LYS A 29 -2.52 12.03 -1.17
N ILE A 30 -2.76 10.73 -1.03
CA ILE A 30 -1.84 9.68 -1.45
C ILE A 30 -1.79 9.74 -2.98
N SER A 31 -0.71 10.29 -3.54
CA SER A 31 -0.44 10.20 -4.98
C SER A 31 0.06 8.79 -5.28
N THR A 32 -0.87 7.86 -5.41
CA THR A 32 -0.61 6.61 -6.12
C THR A 32 -0.46 6.95 -7.60
N VAL A 33 0.65 6.53 -8.22
CA VAL A 33 0.77 6.50 -9.68
C VAL A 33 -0.36 5.61 -10.22
N ALA A 34 -1.44 6.25 -10.65
CA ALA A 34 -2.57 5.59 -11.26
C ALA A 34 -2.11 5.05 -12.62
N PRO A 35 -2.34 3.76 -12.96
CA PRO A 35 -2.52 3.44 -14.36
C PRO A 35 -3.75 4.22 -14.84
N GLU A 36 -3.64 4.81 -16.02
CA GLU A 36 -4.65 5.64 -16.65
C GLU A 36 -5.99 4.89 -16.80
N ARG A 37 -6.87 4.98 -15.81
CA ARG A 37 -8.29 4.61 -15.94
C ARG A 37 -9.14 5.60 -15.14
N ALA A 38 -10.17 6.12 -15.80
CA ALA A 38 -10.96 7.28 -15.39
C ALA A 38 -11.51 7.18 -13.95
N PRO A 39 -11.62 8.31 -13.22
CA PRO A 39 -12.18 8.34 -11.88
C PRO A 39 -13.71 8.23 -11.97
N GLY A 40 -14.25 7.02 -11.79
CA GLY A 40 -15.69 6.80 -11.86
C GLY A 40 -16.20 5.42 -11.44
N ALA A 41 -15.34 4.42 -11.33
CA ALA A 41 -15.69 3.10 -10.81
C ALA A 41 -14.90 2.87 -9.53
N GLY A 42 -15.53 3.07 -8.36
CA GLY A 42 -14.87 2.95 -7.05
C GLY A 42 -14.08 1.64 -6.94
N ALA A 43 -12.78 1.75 -6.69
CA ALA A 43 -11.92 0.60 -6.43
C ALA A 43 -12.45 -0.12 -5.18
N SER A 44 -12.70 -1.43 -5.28
CA SER A 44 -13.04 -2.24 -4.12
C SER A 44 -11.80 -2.31 -3.22
N GLU A 45 -11.95 -2.01 -1.93
CA GLU A 45 -10.83 -1.99 -0.98
C GLU A 45 -11.17 -2.84 0.24
N VAL A 46 -10.20 -3.63 0.69
CA VAL A 46 -10.29 -4.41 1.93
C VAL A 46 -9.12 -4.09 2.84
N ASN A 47 -9.42 -3.77 4.10
CA ASN A 47 -8.43 -3.45 5.11
C ASN A 47 -8.24 -4.61 6.08
N LEU A 48 -7.00 -5.08 6.18
CA LEU A 48 -6.56 -6.22 6.99
C LEU A 48 -5.66 -5.81 8.16
N VAL A 49 -5.40 -4.51 8.35
CA VAL A 49 -4.49 -4.03 9.40
C VAL A 49 -5.02 -4.42 10.76
N GLY A 50 -4.17 -5.08 11.55
CA GLY A 50 -4.50 -5.56 12.90
C GLY A 50 -5.17 -6.93 12.94
N LEU A 51 -5.45 -7.55 11.79
CA LEU A 51 -5.99 -8.90 11.72
C LEU A 51 -4.88 -9.96 11.78
N THR A 52 -5.25 -11.13 12.29
CA THR A 52 -4.46 -12.35 12.08
C THR A 52 -4.61 -12.86 10.64
N VAL A 53 -3.73 -13.78 10.22
CA VAL A 53 -3.80 -14.37 8.87
C VAL A 53 -5.12 -15.11 8.66
N ASP A 54 -5.53 -15.91 9.65
CA ASP A 54 -6.77 -16.71 9.59
C ASP A 54 -8.03 -15.85 9.48
N GLU A 55 -8.00 -14.64 10.05
CA GLU A 55 -9.08 -13.65 9.94
C GLU A 55 -9.03 -12.86 8.64
N ALA A 56 -7.85 -12.68 8.07
CA ALA A 56 -7.61 -11.82 6.93
C ALA A 56 -7.96 -12.52 5.61
N LEU A 57 -7.56 -13.78 5.43
CA LEU A 57 -7.76 -14.49 4.16
C LEU A 57 -9.25 -14.61 3.78
N PRO A 58 -10.19 -14.98 4.67
CA PRO A 58 -11.61 -15.03 4.35
C PRO A 58 -12.19 -13.66 3.96
N ARG A 59 -11.62 -12.57 4.48
CA ARG A 59 -12.05 -11.21 4.11
C ARG A 59 -11.55 -10.80 2.74
N VAL A 60 -10.34 -11.24 2.35
CA VAL A 60 -9.83 -11.03 1.00
C VAL A 60 -10.69 -11.78 0.00
N ASP A 61 -10.93 -13.07 0.24
CA ASP A 61 -11.79 -13.93 -0.58
C ASP A 61 -13.15 -13.28 -0.86
N LYS A 62 -13.86 -12.94 0.21
CA LYS A 62 -15.15 -12.25 0.12
C LYS A 62 -15.07 -10.92 -0.64
N ALA A 63 -14.00 -10.15 -0.47
CA ALA A 63 -13.84 -8.87 -1.17
C ALA A 63 -13.60 -9.06 -2.68
N LEU A 64 -12.96 -10.15 -3.09
CA LEU A 64 -12.82 -10.51 -4.51
C LEU A 64 -14.19 -10.87 -5.09
N ASP A 65 -14.98 -11.67 -4.38
CA ASP A 65 -16.33 -12.06 -4.81
C ASP A 65 -17.27 -10.84 -4.92
N GLU A 66 -17.30 -9.97 -3.91
CA GLU A 66 -18.11 -8.74 -3.93
C GLU A 66 -17.69 -7.81 -5.07
N ALA A 67 -16.39 -7.73 -5.38
CA ALA A 67 -15.87 -6.96 -6.49
C ALA A 67 -16.34 -7.52 -7.84
N LEU A 68 -16.27 -8.85 -8.03
CA LEU A 68 -16.77 -9.51 -9.24
C LEU A 68 -18.27 -9.28 -9.42
N LEU A 69 -19.07 -9.46 -8.36
CA LEU A 69 -20.52 -9.23 -8.40
C LEU A 69 -20.90 -7.78 -8.70
N ALA A 70 -20.05 -6.84 -8.30
CA ALA A 70 -20.21 -5.41 -8.56
C ALA A 70 -19.56 -4.95 -9.88
N ASP A 71 -19.16 -5.89 -10.74
CA ASP A 71 -18.51 -5.63 -12.03
C ASP A 71 -17.27 -4.71 -11.88
N ARG A 72 -16.48 -4.98 -10.84
CA ARG A 72 -15.23 -4.28 -10.55
C ARG A 72 -14.06 -5.15 -11.01
N HIS A 73 -13.16 -4.54 -11.77
CA HIS A 73 -11.99 -5.23 -12.30
C HIS A 73 -10.74 -5.09 -11.41
N GLU A 74 -10.81 -4.32 -10.31
CA GLU A 74 -9.66 -4.08 -9.43
C GLU A 74 -10.06 -4.10 -7.94
N VAL A 75 -9.22 -4.76 -7.12
CA VAL A 75 -9.33 -4.79 -5.66
C VAL A 75 -8.01 -4.34 -5.00
N ARG A 76 -8.10 -3.45 -4.02
CA ARG A 76 -6.98 -2.98 -3.20
C ARG A 76 -6.99 -3.67 -1.84
N VAL A 77 -5.96 -4.46 -1.55
CA VAL A 77 -5.80 -5.20 -0.31
C VAL A 77 -4.79 -4.49 0.59
N ILE A 78 -5.26 -3.85 1.66
CA ILE A 78 -4.42 -3.14 2.61
C ILE A 78 -4.01 -4.10 3.74
N HIS A 79 -2.77 -4.56 3.72
CA HIS A 79 -2.20 -5.43 4.77
C HIS A 79 -1.24 -4.68 5.72
N GLY A 80 -0.90 -3.42 5.43
CA GLY A 80 0.00 -2.59 6.23
C GLY A 80 1.50 -2.93 6.06
N PHE A 81 2.35 -2.19 6.77
CA PHE A 81 3.81 -2.19 6.62
C PHE A 81 4.58 -3.06 7.62
N GLY A 82 3.91 -3.86 8.45
CA GLY A 82 4.54 -4.59 9.56
C GLY A 82 5.59 -5.62 9.12
N ALA A 83 5.77 -6.69 9.89
CA ALA A 83 6.74 -7.77 9.58
C ALA A 83 6.48 -8.55 8.26
N GLY A 84 5.52 -8.11 7.43
CA GLY A 84 5.22 -8.71 6.13
C GLY A 84 4.45 -10.03 6.20
N LYS A 85 4.01 -10.48 7.38
CA LYS A 85 3.23 -11.74 7.54
C LYS A 85 1.97 -11.74 6.68
N LEU A 86 1.14 -10.70 6.82
CA LEU A 86 -0.08 -10.55 6.02
C LEU A 86 0.24 -10.41 4.52
N ARG A 87 1.23 -9.60 4.14
CA ARG A 87 1.67 -9.48 2.75
C ARG A 87 2.02 -10.84 2.13
N LYS A 88 2.81 -11.65 2.83
CA LYS A 88 3.23 -12.97 2.36
C LYS A 88 2.05 -13.92 2.24
N ALA A 89 1.20 -14.01 3.27
CA ALA A 89 0.03 -14.89 3.25
C ALA A 89 -0.97 -14.50 2.15
N VAL A 90 -1.26 -13.21 2.01
CA VAL A 90 -2.13 -12.69 0.94
C VAL A 90 -1.53 -12.95 -0.44
N GLY A 91 -0.22 -12.74 -0.61
CA GLY A 91 0.46 -13.04 -1.89
C GLY A 91 0.27 -14.50 -2.31
N VAL A 92 0.58 -15.45 -1.41
CA VAL A 92 0.41 -16.89 -1.67
C VAL A 92 -1.05 -17.24 -1.96
N PHE A 93 -2.00 -16.65 -1.23
CA PHE A 93 -3.43 -16.87 -1.46
C PHE A 93 -3.87 -16.42 -2.85
N LEU A 94 -3.42 -15.23 -3.30
CA LEU A 94 -3.81 -14.66 -4.58
C LEU A 94 -3.19 -15.37 -5.80
N GLU A 95 -1.98 -15.92 -5.67
CA GLU A 95 -1.29 -16.65 -6.74
C GLU A 95 -2.10 -17.85 -7.26
N GLY A 96 -2.89 -18.50 -6.39
CA GLY A 96 -3.73 -19.65 -6.73
C GLY A 96 -5.21 -19.33 -6.97
N HIS A 97 -5.62 -18.07 -6.89
CA HIS A 97 -7.03 -17.72 -6.86
C HIS A 97 -7.65 -17.70 -8.28
N PRO A 98 -8.78 -18.39 -8.53
CA PRO A 98 -9.32 -18.59 -9.88
C PRO A 98 -9.70 -17.28 -10.58
N HIS A 99 -10.18 -16.30 -9.82
CA HIS A 99 -10.67 -15.01 -10.36
C HIS A 99 -9.60 -13.92 -10.47
N VAL A 100 -8.35 -14.19 -10.08
CA VAL A 100 -7.27 -13.20 -10.15
C VAL A 100 -6.57 -13.28 -11.51
N ALA A 101 -6.49 -12.14 -12.20
CA ALA A 101 -5.79 -11.98 -13.47
C ALA A 101 -4.33 -11.58 -13.26
N SER A 102 -4.08 -10.57 -12.41
CA SER A 102 -2.75 -10.08 -12.12
C SER A 102 -2.64 -9.53 -10.70
N VAL A 103 -1.44 -9.55 -10.13
CA VAL A 103 -1.16 -9.00 -8.78
C VAL A 103 -0.01 -8.02 -8.87
N ARG A 104 -0.22 -6.81 -8.37
CA ARG A 104 0.80 -5.77 -8.25
C ARG A 104 1.09 -5.52 -6.78
N LEU A 105 2.24 -6.02 -6.36
CA LEU A 105 2.73 -5.84 -5.00
C LEU A 105 3.37 -4.46 -4.84
N GLY A 106 3.05 -3.76 -3.75
CA GLY A 106 3.81 -2.58 -3.37
C GLY A 106 5.27 -2.91 -3.01
N ALA A 107 6.16 -1.93 -3.17
CA ALA A 107 7.59 -2.07 -2.89
C ALA A 107 7.86 -2.51 -1.44
N GLU A 108 8.89 -3.35 -1.22
CA GLU A 108 9.30 -3.78 0.12
C GLU A 108 9.56 -2.58 1.04
N GLY A 109 8.96 -2.62 2.24
CA GLY A 109 9.08 -1.54 3.24
C GLY A 109 8.32 -0.24 2.93
N ARG A 110 7.75 -0.07 1.72
CA ARG A 110 6.97 1.12 1.33
C ARG A 110 5.58 0.82 0.73
N GLY A 111 5.17 -0.43 0.68
CA GLY A 111 3.93 -0.85 0.04
C GLY A 111 3.01 -1.69 0.93
N GLY A 112 2.33 -1.06 1.88
CA GLY A 112 1.30 -1.71 2.73
C GLY A 112 0.01 -2.09 2.01
N VAL A 113 0.02 -2.07 0.67
CA VAL A 113 -1.13 -2.31 -0.20
C VAL A 113 -0.68 -3.23 -1.34
N THR A 114 -1.52 -4.22 -1.62
CA THR A 114 -1.44 -5.06 -2.81
C THR A 114 -2.63 -4.74 -3.71
N VAL A 115 -2.40 -4.51 -4.99
CA VAL A 115 -3.46 -4.25 -5.97
C VAL A 115 -3.67 -5.51 -6.80
N VAL A 116 -4.91 -5.96 -6.90
CA VAL A 116 -5.33 -7.20 -7.55
C VAL A 116 -6.22 -6.83 -8.72
N GLU A 117 -5.88 -7.33 -9.90
CA GLU A 117 -6.72 -7.23 -11.10
C GLU A 117 -7.51 -8.52 -11.24
N LEU A 118 -8.81 -8.41 -11.49
CA LEU A 118 -9.74 -9.53 -11.60
C LEU A 118 -9.97 -9.92 -13.06
N LYS A 119 -10.28 -11.19 -13.28
CA LYS A 119 -10.72 -11.70 -14.59
C LYS A 119 -12.16 -11.24 -14.85
N GLU A 120 -12.42 -10.87 -16.11
CA GLU A 120 -13.78 -10.66 -16.64
C GLU A 120 -14.57 -11.97 -16.74
#